data_AF-C0BTR3-F1
#
_entry.id   AF-C0BTR3-F1
#
_cell.length_a   1.000
_cell.length_b   1.000
_cell.length_c   1.000
_cell.angle_alpha   90.00
_cell.angle_beta   90.00
_cell.angle_gamma   90.00
#
_symmetry.space_group_name_H-M   'P 1'
#
loop_
_entity.id
_entity.type
_entity.pdbx_description
1 polymer ?
#
loop_
_entity_poly.entity_id
_entity_poly.type
_entity_poly.pdbx_seq_one_letter_code
_entity_poly.pdbx_strand_id
1 'polypeptide(L)'
;MIISKKTSAAPLPFAISHGTLIPMGFSSTLDDALSQSVEHAINMIAAMFEMPRQQVYLLLSAAINFNVTQVVDITPKAFTV
;
A
#
# COMPACT_ATOMS: atom_id res chain seq x y z
N MET A 1 15.59 4.25 6.60
CA MET A 1 15.36 5.43 5.76
C MET A 1 14.17 5.13 4.86
N ILE A 2 13.00 5.70 5.11
CA ILE A 2 11.86 5.60 4.18
C ILE A 2 12.16 6.58 3.04
N ILE A 3 12.38 6.05 1.83
CA ILE A 3 12.62 6.88 0.65
C ILE A 3 11.30 6.95 -0.11
N SER A 4 10.59 8.08 -0.01
CA SER A 4 9.46 8.39 -0.90
C SER A 4 10.03 8.93 -2.22
N LYS A 5 10.10 8.08 -3.25
CA LYS A 5 10.47 8.50 -4.60
C LYS A 5 9.21 8.99 -5.31
N LYS A 6 9.16 10.27 -5.68
CA LYS A 6 8.18 10.81 -6.63
C LYS A 6 8.53 10.32 -8.04
N THR A 7 8.32 9.04 -8.32
CA THR A 7 8.39 8.50 -9.69
C THR A 7 7.05 8.76 -10.36
N SER A 8 7.08 9.47 -11.48
CA SER A 8 5.91 9.92 -12.27
C SER A 8 5.02 8.79 -12.84
N ALA A 9 5.17 7.54 -12.39
CA ALA A 9 4.49 6.37 -12.93
C ALA A 9 4.02 5.33 -11.89
N ALA A 10 4.25 5.54 -10.58
CA ALA A 10 3.69 4.67 -9.55
C ALA A 10 2.74 5.51 -8.66
N PRO A 11 1.42 5.46 -8.88
CA PRO A 11 0.50 6.47 -8.34
C PRO A 11 0.20 6.35 -6.83
N LEU A 12 0.94 5.54 -6.07
CA LEU A 12 0.55 5.15 -4.71
C LEU A 12 1.77 5.13 -3.77
N PRO A 13 1.62 5.51 -2.48
CA PRO A 13 2.76 5.55 -1.57
C PRO A 13 3.21 4.13 -1.21
N PHE A 14 4.46 3.82 -1.53
CA PHE A 14 5.13 2.58 -1.11
C PHE A 14 6.49 2.92 -0.50
N ALA A 15 6.95 2.07 0.41
CA ALA A 15 8.31 2.10 0.94
C ALA A 15 9.11 0.90 0.41
N ILE A 16 10.43 1.09 0.29
CA ILE A 16 11.38 0.02 -0.02
C ILE A 16 12.31 -0.11 1.18
N SER A 17 12.46 -1.33 1.69
CA SER A 17 13.36 -1.62 2.81
C SER A 17 13.85 -3.06 2.72
N HIS A 18 15.18 -3.30 2.75
CA HIS A 18 15.78 -4.64 2.82
C HIS A 18 15.24 -5.65 1.79
N GLY A 19 14.98 -5.20 0.55
CA GLY A 19 14.42 -6.06 -0.51
C GLY A 19 12.90 -6.27 -0.42
N THR A 20 12.22 -5.63 0.53
CA THR A 20 10.76 -5.64 0.66
C THR A 20 10.14 -4.38 0.07
N LEU A 21 9.11 -4.56 -0.75
CA LEU A 21 8.19 -3.51 -1.19
C LEU A 21 7.00 -3.47 -0.22
N ILE A 22 6.77 -2.32 0.40
CA ILE A 22 5.74 -2.12 1.42
C ILE A 22 4.71 -1.14 0.86
N PRO A 23 3.57 -1.60 0.33
CA PRO A 23 2.46 -0.73 0.00
C PRO A 23 1.91 -0.09 1.29
N MET A 24 1.58 1.20 1.22
CA MET A 24 1.08 1.95 2.37
C MET A 24 -0.24 2.62 2.03
N GLY A 25 -1.13 2.76 3.01
CA GLY A 25 -2.34 3.57 2.91
C GLY A 25 -2.31 4.70 3.93
N PHE A 26 -2.93 5.82 3.59
CA PHE A 26 -2.96 7.03 4.40
C PHE A 26 -4.35 7.62 4.38
N SER A 27 -5.03 7.58 5.53
CA SER A 27 -6.36 8.13 5.68
C SER A 27 -6.55 8.67 7.11
N SER A 28 -7.65 9.41 7.29
CA SER A 28 -8.10 9.88 8.59
C SER A 28 -8.61 8.75 9.50
N THR A 29 -8.90 7.57 8.94
CA THR A 29 -9.31 6.38 9.70
C THR A 29 -8.36 5.22 9.40
N LEU A 30 -8.21 4.32 10.38
CA LEU A 30 -7.39 3.12 10.20
C LEU A 30 -7.99 2.18 9.15
N ASP A 31 -9.32 2.03 9.13
CA ASP A 31 -10.01 1.14 8.21
C ASP A 31 -9.84 1.56 6.75
N ASP A 32 -9.93 2.87 6.47
CA ASP A 32 -9.70 3.39 5.12
C ASP A 32 -8.23 3.28 4.73
N ALA A 33 -7.31 3.55 5.66
CA ALA A 33 -5.87 3.40 5.42
C ALA A 33 -5.50 1.94 5.15
N LEU A 34 -6.08 0.99 5.87
CA LEU A 34 -5.89 -0.43 5.64
C LEU A 34 -6.45 -0.84 4.26
N SER A 35 -7.68 -0.43 3.95
CA SER A 35 -8.32 -0.69 2.66
C SER A 35 -7.49 -0.17 1.49
N GLN A 36 -6.95 1.05 1.60
CA GLN A 36 -6.03 1.62 0.60
C GLN A 36 -4.75 0.78 0.49
N SER A 37 -4.13 0.41 1.60
CA SER A 37 -2.89 -0.39 1.60
C SER A 37 -3.09 -1.74 0.89
N VAL A 38 -4.22 -2.41 1.14
CA VAL A 38 -4.61 -3.66 0.46
C VAL A 38 -4.76 -3.43 -1.05
N GLU A 39 -5.52 -2.41 -1.46
CA GLU A 39 -5.70 -2.11 -2.89
C GLU A 39 -4.38 -1.78 -3.59
N HIS A 40 -3.49 -1.05 -2.92
CA HIS A 40 -2.17 -0.75 -3.44
C HIS A 40 -1.33 -2.03 -3.61
N ALA A 41 -1.38 -2.95 -2.64
CA ALA A 41 -0.72 -4.25 -2.73
C ALA A 41 -1.23 -5.08 -3.91
N ILE A 42 -2.56 -5.15 -4.08
CA ILE A 42 -3.20 -5.89 -5.17
C ILE A 42 -2.78 -5.32 -6.52
N ASN A 43 -2.88 -4.01 -6.70
CA ASN A 43 -2.51 -3.34 -7.95
C ASN A 43 -1.03 -3.56 -8.28
N MET A 44 -0.15 -3.45 -7.29
CA MET A 44 1.29 -3.61 -7.48
C MET A 44 1.64 -5.04 -7.91
N ILE A 45 1.17 -6.06 -7.19
CA ILE A 45 1.49 -7.46 -7.50
C ILE A 45 0.83 -7.89 -8.82
N ALA A 46 -0.42 -7.50 -9.07
CA ALA A 46 -1.11 -7.79 -10.32
C ALA A 46 -0.35 -7.20 -11.52
N ALA A 47 0.16 -5.98 -11.40
CA ALA A 47 0.95 -5.34 -12.46
C ALA A 47 2.35 -5.96 -12.63
N MET A 48 3.02 -6.31 -11.53
CA MET A 48 4.39 -6.86 -11.58
C MET A 48 4.46 -8.29 -12.10
N PHE A 49 3.44 -9.10 -11.82
CA PHE A 49 3.43 -10.54 -12.13
C PHE A 49 2.33 -10.94 -13.11
N GLU A 50 1.62 -9.97 -13.70
CA GLU A 50 0.49 -10.18 -14.62
C GLU A 50 -0.59 -11.13 -14.04
N MET A 51 -0.73 -11.12 -12.71
CA MET A 51 -1.65 -12.00 -11.99
C MET A 51 -3.07 -11.43 -11.97
N PRO A 52 -4.11 -12.28 -12.12
CA PRO A 52 -5.48 -11.85 -11.89
C PRO A 52 -5.66 -11.31 -10.46
N ARG A 53 -6.31 -10.15 -10.33
CA ARG A 53 -6.53 -9.47 -9.03
C ARG A 53 -7.11 -10.40 -7.96
N GLN A 54 -8.02 -11.30 -8.34
CA GLN A 54 -8.63 -12.27 -7.43
C GLN A 54 -7.61 -13.26 -6.85
N GLN A 55 -6.65 -13.73 -7.65
CA GLN A 55 -5.58 -14.61 -7.18
C GLN A 55 -4.63 -13.86 -6.24
N VAL A 56 -4.32 -12.60 -6.57
CA VAL A 56 -3.51 -11.74 -5.69
C VAL A 56 -4.21 -11.53 -4.35
N TYR A 57 -5.52 -11.26 -4.34
CA TYR A 57 -6.28 -11.12 -3.10
C TYR A 57 -6.19 -12.37 -2.22
N LEU A 58 -6.38 -13.55 -2.81
CA LEU A 58 -6.26 -14.83 -2.09
C LEU A 58 -4.84 -15.05 -1.54
N LEU A 59 -3.82 -14.71 -2.32
CA LEU A 59 -2.42 -14.77 -1.89
C LEU A 59 -2.15 -13.84 -0.70
N LEU A 60 -2.60 -12.58 -0.77
CA LEU A 60 -2.44 -11.62 0.32
C LEU A 60 -3.13 -12.11 1.59
N SER A 61 -4.36 -12.63 1.47
CA SER A 61 -5.13 -13.20 2.59
C SER A 61 -4.41 -14.38 3.27
N ALA A 62 -3.69 -15.20 2.49
CA ALA A 62 -3.03 -16.39 3.00
C ALA A 62 -1.60 -16.14 3.53
N ALA A 63 -0.88 -15.16 2.97
CA ALA A 63 0.57 -15.07 3.13
C ALA A 63 1.08 -13.73 3.69
N ILE A 64 0.25 -12.69 3.78
CA ILE A 64 0.69 -11.34 4.14
C ILE A 64 0.11 -10.90 5.48
N ASN A 65 0.94 -10.21 6.25
CA ASN A 65 0.53 -9.47 7.45
C ASN A 65 0.48 -7.97 7.14
N PHE A 66 -0.61 -7.31 7.51
CA PHE A 66 -0.73 -5.86 7.47
C PHE A 66 -0.33 -5.27 8.82
N ASN A 67 0.61 -4.33 8.79
CA ASN A 67 1.11 -3.67 9.99
C ASN A 67 0.63 -2.22 10.05
N VAL A 68 0.24 -1.79 11.25
CA VAL A 68 -0.08 -0.40 11.54
C VAL A 68 1.22 0.35 11.82
N THR A 69 1.52 1.39 11.05
CA THR A 69 2.71 2.22 11.24
C THR A 69 2.51 3.22 12.37
N GLN A 70 1.37 3.92 12.37
CA GLN A 70 0.98 4.86 13.41
C GLN A 70 -0.52 5.19 13.38
N VAL A 71 -1.06 5.62 14.52
CA VAL A 71 -2.45 6.11 14.68
C VAL A 71 -2.53 7.42 15.45
N VAL A 72 -1.38 8.03 15.74
CA VAL A 72 -1.27 9.25 16.57
C VAL A 72 -1.23 10.53 15.75
N ASP A 73 -0.95 10.43 14.45
CA ASP A 73 -0.88 11.56 13.54
C ASP A 73 -2.27 11.97 13.03
N ILE A 74 -2.47 13.28 12.90
CA ILE A 74 -3.63 13.84 12.19
C ILE A 74 -3.31 13.76 10.69
N THR A 75 -3.70 12.66 10.04
CA THR A 75 -3.61 12.56 8.58
C THR A 75 -4.69 13.45 7.96
N PRO A 76 -4.35 14.55 7.27
CA PRO A 76 -5.35 15.30 6.52
C PRO A 76 -5.92 14.38 5.44
N LYS A 77 -7.23 14.49 5.17
CA LYS A 77 -7.88 13.82 4.03
C LYS A 77 -6.98 13.97 2.81
N ALA A 78 -6.63 12.84 2.19
CA ALA A 78 -5.63 12.76 1.13
C ALA A 78 -5.73 13.96 0.18
N PHE A 79 -4.58 14.59 -0.10
CA PHE A 79 -4.47 15.72 -1.00
C PHE A 79 -5.03 15.31 -2.37
N THR A 80 -6.27 15.71 -2.67
CA THR A 80 -6.81 15.67 -4.02
C THR A 80 -6.01 16.71 -4.82
N VAL A 81 -5.19 16.23 -5.74
CA VAL A 81 -4.54 17.08 -6.77
C VAL A 81 -5.57 17.41 -7.83
#